data_AF-A0A962CI56-F1
#
_entry.id   AF-A0A962CI56-F1
#
_cell.length_a   1.000
_cell.length_b   1.000
_cell.length_c   1.000
_cell.angle_alpha   90.00
_cell.angle_beta   90.00
_cell.angle_gamma   90.00
#
_symmetry.space_group_name_H-M   'P 1'
#
loop_
_entity.id
_entity.type
_entity.pdbx_description
1 polymer ?
#
loop_
_entity_poly.entity_id
_entity_poly.type
_entity_poly.pdbx_seq_one_letter_code
_entity_poly.pdbx_strand_id
1 'polypeptide(L)'
;KLLAVVEVGKQQLITRGALTTFSLANDVSKYFAILPALFAAAIPSMAALDVMHLSSPANAVLAALIFNAVIIPALIPLALAGVRFKPAGAVSLLRRNMLVYGVGGVLLPFAGIKLIDLLLVVLGA
;
A
#
# COMPACT_ATOMS: atom_id res chain seq x y z
N LYS A 1 33.70 5.37 -16.15
CA LYS A 1 32.55 4.66 -16.76
C LYS A 1 31.97 3.57 -15.86
N LEU A 2 32.78 2.69 -15.25
CA LEU A 2 32.30 1.62 -14.35
C LEU A 2 31.48 2.12 -13.14
N LEU A 3 31.91 3.20 -12.48
CA LEU A 3 31.18 3.76 -11.33
C LEU A 3 29.74 4.17 -11.68
N ALA A 4 29.53 4.77 -12.85
CA ALA A 4 28.19 5.17 -13.32
C ALA A 4 27.27 3.95 -13.55
N VAL A 5 27.82 2.86 -14.09
CA VAL A 5 27.05 1.61 -14.28
C VAL A 5 26.64 1.01 -12.93
N VAL A 6 27.56 1.01 -11.94
CA VAL A 6 27.28 0.53 -10.58
C VAL A 6 26.21 1.39 -9.90
N GLU A 7 26.24 2.71 -10.10
CA GLU A 7 25.27 3.63 -9.51
C GLU A 7 23.85 3.42 -10.07
N VAL A 8 23.71 3.25 -11.38
CA VAL A 8 22.42 2.92 -12.03
C VAL A 8 21.88 1.58 -11.50
N GLY A 9 22.75 0.56 -11.41
CA GLY A 9 22.35 -0.75 -10.88
C GLY A 9 21.86 -0.66 -9.43
N LYS A 10 22.55 0.11 -8.58
CA LYS A 10 22.11 0.35 -7.20
C LYS A 10 20.77 1.07 -7.14
N GLN A 11 20.54 2.08 -7.97
CA GLN A 11 19.28 2.80 -8.01
C GLN A 11 18.11 1.88 -8.43
N GLN A 12 18.31 1.03 -9.43
CA GLN A 12 17.30 0.05 -9.87
C GLN A 12 16.97 -0.96 -8.76
N LEU A 13 17.99 -1.53 -8.10
CA LEU A 13 17.80 -2.49 -7.01
C LEU A 13 17.05 -1.87 -5.82
N ILE A 14 17.42 -0.65 -5.43
CA ILE A 14 16.78 0.06 -4.31
C ILE A 14 15.34 0.43 -4.64
N THR A 15 15.09 0.93 -5.85
CA THR A 15 13.73 1.26 -6.31
C THR A 15 12.83 0.03 -6.28
N ARG A 16 13.33 -1.11 -6.79
CA ARG A 16 12.59 -2.38 -6.73
C ARG A 16 12.31 -2.80 -5.29
N GLY A 17 13.29 -2.71 -4.40
CA GLY A 17 13.11 -3.05 -2.97
C GLY A 17 12.13 -2.13 -2.24
N ALA A 18 12.08 -0.85 -2.60
CA ALA A 18 11.10 0.10 -2.08
C ALA A 18 9.67 -0.26 -2.53
N LEU A 19 9.50 -0.54 -3.82
CA LEU A 19 8.20 -0.91 -4.38
C LEU A 19 7.68 -2.23 -3.81
N THR A 20 8.53 -3.26 -3.65
CA THR A 20 8.11 -4.52 -3.04
C THR A 20 7.73 -4.36 -1.57
N THR A 21 8.46 -3.52 -0.83
CA THR A 21 8.11 -3.18 0.55
C THR A 21 6.75 -2.50 0.62
N PHE A 22 6.53 -1.51 -0.24
CA PHE A 22 5.26 -0.79 -0.30
C PHE A 22 4.10 -1.71 -0.69
N SER A 23 4.28 -2.54 -1.73
CA SER A 23 3.22 -3.44 -2.20
C SER A 23 2.84 -4.47 -1.14
N LEU A 24 3.83 -5.03 -0.44
CA LEU A 24 3.59 -5.99 0.64
C LEU A 24 2.85 -5.34 1.81
N ALA A 25 3.29 -4.14 2.22
CA ALA A 25 2.63 -3.38 3.28
C ALA A 25 1.18 -3.01 2.91
N ASN A 26 0.94 -2.69 1.64
CA ASN A 26 -0.39 -2.39 1.12
C ASN A 26 -1.35 -3.59 1.19
N ASP A 27 -0.86 -4.81 0.95
CA ASP A 27 -1.69 -6.01 1.04
C ASP A 27 -2.19 -6.26 2.46
N VAL A 28 -1.42 -5.88 3.49
CA VAL A 28 -1.88 -5.93 4.90
C VAL A 28 -3.16 -5.13 5.07
N SER A 29 -3.17 -3.87 4.61
CA SER A 29 -4.33 -2.99 4.73
C SER A 29 -5.56 -3.52 3.99
N LYS A 30 -5.36 -4.18 2.83
CA LYS A 30 -6.46 -4.83 2.11
C LYS A 30 -7.09 -5.97 2.90
N TYR A 31 -6.30 -6.76 3.62
CA TYR A 31 -6.85 -7.81 4.49
C TYR A 31 -7.72 -7.22 5.60
N PHE A 32 -7.33 -6.09 6.19
CA PHE A 32 -8.16 -5.37 7.17
C PHE A 32 -9.46 -4.82 6.57
N ALA A 33 -9.52 -4.53 5.27
CA ALA A 33 -10.76 -4.11 4.63
C ALA A 33 -11.69 -5.30 4.33
N ILE A 34 -11.13 -6.39 3.79
CA ILE A 34 -11.92 -7.46 3.18
C ILE A 34 -12.33 -8.53 4.21
N LEU A 35 -11.44 -8.90 5.14
CA LEU A 35 -11.71 -10.01 6.07
C LEU A 35 -12.90 -9.72 7.00
N PRO A 36 -12.99 -8.55 7.66
CA PRO A 36 -14.14 -8.24 8.51
C PRO A 36 -15.43 -8.18 7.69
N ALA A 37 -15.38 -7.51 6.54
CA ALA A 37 -16.51 -7.37 5.62
C ALA A 37 -17.12 -8.72 5.21
N LEU A 38 -16.28 -9.70 4.82
CA LEU A 38 -16.76 -10.98 4.33
C LEU A 38 -17.15 -11.96 5.45
N PHE A 39 -16.45 -11.91 6.59
CA PHE A 39 -16.55 -12.97 7.59
C PHE A 39 -17.20 -12.55 8.91
N ALA A 40 -17.40 -11.26 9.20
CA ALA A 40 -17.97 -10.83 10.49
C ALA A 40 -19.36 -11.41 10.78
N ALA A 41 -20.15 -11.69 9.73
CA ALA A 41 -21.46 -12.33 9.88
C ALA A 41 -21.38 -13.79 10.37
N ALA A 42 -20.35 -14.53 9.95
CA ALA A 42 -20.14 -15.93 10.32
C ALA A 42 -19.21 -16.08 11.55
N ILE A 43 -18.29 -15.14 11.72
CA ILE A 43 -17.26 -15.13 12.76
C ILE A 43 -17.28 -13.74 13.42
N PRO A 44 -18.09 -13.52 14.47
CA PRO A 44 -18.24 -12.21 15.09
C PRO A 44 -16.94 -11.60 15.60
N SER A 45 -15.95 -12.42 15.96
CA SER A 45 -14.62 -11.94 16.38
C SER A 45 -13.86 -11.22 15.26
N MET A 46 -14.20 -11.45 13.99
CA MET A 46 -13.63 -10.70 12.86
C MET A 46 -14.10 -9.24 12.81
N ALA A 47 -15.23 -8.89 13.44
CA ALA A 47 -15.69 -7.51 13.53
C ALA A 47 -14.69 -6.61 14.30
N ALA A 48 -13.91 -7.17 15.23
CA ALA A 48 -12.87 -6.44 15.94
C ALA A 48 -11.71 -5.98 15.03
N LEU A 49 -11.58 -6.57 13.84
CA LEU A 49 -10.59 -6.19 12.84
C LEU A 49 -11.13 -5.14 11.86
N ASP A 50 -12.40 -4.73 11.97
CA ASP A 50 -12.97 -3.64 11.17
C ASP A 50 -12.49 -2.27 11.67
N VAL A 51 -11.20 -2.02 11.51
CA VAL A 51 -10.56 -0.76 11.91
C VAL A 51 -11.07 0.40 11.06
N MET A 52 -11.42 0.13 9.79
CA MET A 52 -11.88 1.14 8.84
C MET A 52 -13.37 1.47 8.96
N HIS A 53 -14.16 0.65 9.68
CA HIS A 53 -15.60 0.79 9.85
C HIS A 53 -16.28 1.03 8.50
N LEU A 54 -16.05 0.14 7.54
CA LEU A 54 -16.55 0.29 6.16
C LEU A 54 -18.07 0.11 6.12
N SER A 55 -18.72 0.79 5.17
CA SER A 55 -20.16 1.02 5.24
C SER A 55 -21.00 -0.24 4.95
N SER A 56 -20.49 -1.12 4.09
CA SER A 56 -21.10 -2.43 3.81
C SER A 56 -20.05 -3.42 3.30
N PRO A 57 -20.31 -4.75 3.39
CA PRO A 57 -19.42 -5.75 2.81
C PRO A 57 -19.16 -5.57 1.31
N ALA A 58 -20.20 -5.18 0.56
CA ALA A 58 -20.09 -4.92 -0.87
C ALA A 58 -19.19 -3.69 -1.13
N ASN A 59 -19.40 -2.60 -0.40
CA ASN A 59 -18.63 -1.37 -0.57
C ASN A 59 -17.18 -1.57 -0.14
N ALA A 60 -16.91 -2.39 0.88
CA ALA A 60 -15.55 -2.74 1.28
C ALA A 60 -14.77 -3.44 0.15
N VAL A 61 -15.39 -4.42 -0.51
CA VAL A 61 -14.78 -5.12 -1.65
C VAL A 61 -14.59 -4.17 -2.82
N LEU A 62 -15.60 -3.37 -3.17
CA LEU A 62 -15.52 -2.41 -4.28
C LEU A 62 -14.45 -1.35 -4.03
N ALA A 63 -14.41 -0.76 -2.84
CA ALA A 63 -13.43 0.24 -2.46
C ALA A 63 -12.00 -0.32 -2.52
N ALA A 64 -11.77 -1.54 -2.02
CA ALA A 64 -10.48 -2.21 -2.09
C ALA A 64 -10.04 -2.50 -3.54
N LEU A 65 -10.98 -2.92 -4.41
CA LEU A 65 -10.70 -3.16 -5.83
C LEU A 65 -10.38 -1.86 -6.58
N ILE A 66 -11.18 -0.81 -6.39
CA ILE A 66 -10.95 0.52 -6.99
C ILE A 66 -9.60 1.06 -6.52
N PHE A 67 -9.30 0.98 -5.23
CA PHE A 67 -8.02 1.41 -4.70
C PHE A 67 -6.84 0.69 -5.39
N ASN A 68 -6.95 -0.62 -5.58
CA ASN A 68 -5.91 -1.40 -6.28
C ASN A 68 -5.74 -0.95 -7.75
N ALA A 69 -6.86 -0.69 -8.43
CA ALA A 69 -6.85 -0.20 -9.81
C ALA A 69 -6.18 1.18 -9.95
N VAL A 70 -6.27 2.03 -8.92
CA VAL A 70 -5.66 3.37 -8.91
C VAL A 70 -4.21 3.33 -8.46
N ILE A 71 -3.87 2.55 -7.43
CA ILE A 71 -2.54 2.57 -6.82
C ILE A 71 -1.46 2.00 -7.73
N ILE A 72 -1.78 0.99 -8.56
CA ILE A 72 -0.82 0.40 -9.51
C ILE A 72 -0.31 1.46 -10.51
N PRO A 73 -1.17 2.16 -11.27
CA PRO A 73 -0.74 3.25 -12.15
C PRO A 73 -0.01 4.36 -11.40
N ALA A 74 -0.46 4.73 -10.20
CA ALA A 74 0.14 5.78 -9.40
C ALA A 74 1.60 5.47 -8.99
N LEU A 75 1.97 4.18 -8.89
CA LEU A 75 3.33 3.74 -8.58
C LEU A 75 4.24 3.66 -9.81
N ILE A 76 3.70 3.67 -11.04
CA ILE A 76 4.50 3.60 -12.28
C ILE A 76 5.51 4.76 -12.37
N PRO A 77 5.12 6.05 -12.15
CA PRO A 77 6.08 7.15 -12.16
C PRO A 77 7.21 6.98 -11.16
N LEU A 78 6.91 6.45 -9.97
CA LEU A 78 7.93 6.17 -8.95
C LEU A 78 8.89 5.07 -9.40
N ALA A 79 8.37 4.03 -10.08
CA ALA A 79 9.19 2.95 -10.64
C ALA A 79 10.11 3.44 -11.76
N LEU A 80 9.67 4.40 -12.58
CA LEU A 80 10.43 4.96 -13.70
C LEU A 80 11.44 6.03 -13.25
N ALA A 81 11.04 6.94 -12.37
CA ALA A 81 11.92 8.01 -11.87
C ALA A 81 12.99 7.48 -10.91
N GLY A 82 12.70 6.37 -10.23
CA GLY A 82 13.57 5.76 -9.24
C GLY A 82 13.59 6.51 -7.90
N VAL A 83 14.00 5.80 -6.86
CA VAL A 83 14.10 6.36 -5.50
C VAL A 83 15.44 7.08 -5.33
N ARG A 84 15.40 8.33 -4.85
CA ARG A 84 16.60 9.12 -4.57
C ARG A 84 17.51 8.41 -3.55
N PHE A 85 18.64 7.92 -4.05
CA PHE A 85 19.67 7.29 -3.24
C PHE A 85 20.45 8.33 -2.44
N LYS A 86 20.69 8.03 -1.16
CA LYS A 86 21.67 8.73 -0.32
C LYS A 86 22.62 7.69 0.26
N PRO A 87 23.95 7.79 0.05
CA PRO A 87 24.91 6.84 0.60
C PRO A 87 24.78 6.75 2.11
N ALA A 88 24.53 5.55 2.62
CA ALA A 88 24.44 5.26 4.05
C ALA A 88 24.72 3.77 4.29
N GLY A 89 24.95 3.38 5.55
CA GLY A 89 25.10 1.98 5.92
C GLY A 89 23.85 1.15 5.64
N ALA A 90 24.02 -0.16 5.41
CA ALA A 90 22.93 -1.06 5.02
C ALA A 90 21.73 -1.03 5.98
N VAL A 91 21.99 -1.03 7.30
CA VAL A 91 20.94 -0.96 8.33
C VAL A 91 20.17 0.36 8.26
N SER A 92 20.87 1.47 8.03
CA SER A 92 20.23 2.80 7.89
C SER A 92 19.35 2.86 6.65
N LEU A 93 19.79 2.27 5.53
CA LEU A 93 19.01 2.21 4.30
C LEU A 93 17.75 1.34 4.50
N LEU A 94 17.89 0.17 5.13
CA LEU A 94 16.77 -0.71 5.43
C LEU A 94 15.74 -0.02 6.32
N ARG A 95 16.18 0.58 7.44
CA ARG A 95 15.28 1.29 8.36
C ARG A 95 14.54 2.41 7.66
N ARG A 96 15.23 3.20 6.83
CA ARG A 96 14.60 4.29 6.07
C ARG A 96 13.60 3.76 5.04
N ASN A 97 13.92 2.66 4.37
CA ASN A 97 13.02 2.01 3.43
C ASN A 97 11.75 1.50 4.12
N MET A 98 11.90 0.80 5.26
CA MET A 98 10.77 0.33 6.07
C MET A 98 9.92 1.50 6.61
N LEU A 99 10.55 2.57 7.10
CA LEU A 99 9.84 3.73 7.63
C LEU A 99 9.07 4.50 6.56
N VAL A 100 9.62 4.67 5.35
CA VAL A 100 8.95 5.45 4.30
C VAL A 100 7.98 4.58 3.53
N TYR A 101 8.45 3.46 2.97
CA TYR A 101 7.66 2.62 2.06
C TYR A 101 6.86 1.57 2.79
N GLY A 102 7.35 1.06 3.93
CA GLY A 102 6.58 0.12 4.76
C GLY A 102 5.43 0.84 5.46
N VAL A 103 5.72 1.84 6.29
CA VAL A 103 4.68 2.61 6.99
C VAL A 103 3.76 3.34 6.01
N GLY A 104 4.33 3.97 4.97
CA GLY A 104 3.53 4.59 3.92
C GLY A 104 2.64 3.59 3.18
N GLY A 105 3.15 2.39 2.91
CA GLY A 105 2.40 1.29 2.31
C GLY A 105 1.29 0.75 3.19
N VAL A 106 1.40 0.84 4.52
CA VAL A 106 0.29 0.52 5.43
C VAL A 106 -0.72 1.65 5.48
N LEU A 107 -0.29 2.88 5.79
CA LEU A 107 -1.21 3.98 6.10
C LEU A 107 -1.98 4.51 4.90
N LEU A 108 -1.33 4.61 3.74
CA LEU A 108 -1.94 5.22 2.55
C LEU A 108 -3.18 4.44 2.06
N PRO A 109 -3.16 3.10 2.00
CA PRO A 109 -4.35 2.32 1.64
C PRO A 109 -5.50 2.42 2.65
N PHE A 110 -5.23 2.52 3.96
CA PHE A 110 -6.31 2.72 4.95
C PHE A 110 -7.09 3.99 4.65
N ALA A 111 -6.38 5.10 4.42
CA ALA A 111 -6.99 6.37 4.06
C ALA A 111 -7.68 6.29 2.69
N GLY A 112 -7.01 5.71 1.69
CA GLY A 112 -7.54 5.61 0.32
C GLY A 112 -8.81 4.78 0.21
N ILE A 113 -8.82 3.58 0.79
CA ILE A 113 -10.00 2.68 0.80
C ILE A 113 -11.16 3.36 1.53
N LYS A 114 -10.91 3.98 2.69
CA LYS A 114 -11.96 4.67 3.43
C LYS A 114 -12.56 5.84 2.65
N LEU A 115 -11.72 6.63 1.98
CA LEU A 115 -12.20 7.72 1.13
C LEU A 115 -13.05 7.21 -0.04
N ILE A 116 -12.66 6.10 -0.67
CA ILE A 116 -13.44 5.49 -1.74
C ILE A 116 -14.77 4.96 -1.22
N ASP A 117 -14.80 4.29 -0.07
CA ASP A 117 -16.04 3.84 0.58
C ASP A 117 -16.99 5.01 0.84
N LEU A 118 -16.49 6.11 1.40
CA LEU A 118 -17.29 7.32 1.64
C LEU A 118 -17.83 7.92 0.33
N LEU A 119 -17.03 7.94 -0.74
CA LEU A 119 -17.49 8.40 -2.05
C LEU A 119 -18.59 7.50 -2.62
N LEU A 120 -18.47 6.18 -2.48
CA LEU A 120 -19.51 5.23 -2.91
C LEU A 120 -20.82 5.48 -2.17
N VAL A 121 -20.76 5.68 -0.85
CA VAL A 121 -21.95 6.00 -0.03
C VAL A 121 -22.61 7.29 -0.49
N VAL A 122 -21.83 8.35 -0.74
CA VAL A 122 -22.36 9.64 -1.20
C VAL A 122 -23.00 9.54 -2.59
N LEU A 123 -22.46 8.67 -3.46
CA LEU A 123 -23.01 8.40 -4.78
C LEU A 123 -24.20 7.42 -4.79
N GLY A 124 -24.59 6.89 -3.62
CA GLY A 124 -25.73 5.98 -3.47
C GLY A 124 -25.45 4.54 -3.92
N ALA A 125 -24.18 4.12 -3.89
CA ALA A 125 -23.75 2.75 -4.16
C ALA A 125 -23.73 1.88 -2.88
#